data_AF-A0A9P9JTC9-F1
#
_entry.id   AF-A0A9P9JTC9-F1
#
_cell.length_a   1.000
_cell.length_b   1.000
_cell.length_c   1.000
_cell.angle_alpha   90.00
_cell.angle_beta   90.00
_cell.angle_gamma   90.00
#
_symmetry.space_group_name_H-M   'P 1'
#
loop_
_entity.id
_entity.type
_entity.pdbx_description
1 polymer ?
#
loop_
_entity_poly.entity_id
_entity_poly.type
_entity_poly.pdbx_seq_one_letter_code
_entity_poly.pdbx_strand_id
1 'polypeptide(L)'
;MSGVLKQMIDQVWCPPRGSKLGLEGWKNPNNFQHYRKWGFTIYRTYYGNDENWQALLYSLRHQTKLAFGAFEDDKEIDQDVRRKLQESFYLDVRDDPSQLDGLDVRGLRKFCNAEKLKETEVVEKGGQKFRVSTRPRESQAMADHLFNFILLADEAVLKDIEKGESIVKAVSLLWDGNSGWGWMRIPTGYLLELWTFLMWNDDRTEYCLCFRGPEGDLEDHIWAGDDALHWTGEYSEIRPWRYYSTQKDYMY
;
A
#
# COMPACT_ATOMS: atom_id res chain seq x y z
N MET A 1 -11.02 10.35 -14.05
CA MET A 1 -10.99 10.46 -12.57
C MET A 1 -11.98 9.52 -11.90
N SER A 2 -13.27 9.50 -12.30
CA SER A 2 -14.34 8.80 -11.55
C SER A 2 -14.25 7.26 -11.45
N GLY A 3 -13.45 6.61 -12.28
CA GLY A 3 -13.26 5.16 -12.22
C GLY A 3 -12.44 4.66 -11.02
N VAL A 4 -11.49 5.47 -10.52
CA VAL A 4 -10.54 5.02 -9.49
C VAL A 4 -11.22 4.71 -8.17
N LEU A 5 -12.00 5.66 -7.64
CA LEU A 5 -12.71 5.48 -6.39
C LEU A 5 -13.69 4.31 -6.45
N LYS A 6 -14.36 4.11 -7.60
CA LYS A 6 -15.25 2.96 -7.80
C LYS A 6 -14.50 1.63 -7.74
N GLN A 7 -13.36 1.51 -8.42
CA GLN A 7 -12.53 0.30 -8.36
C GLN A 7 -11.99 0.05 -6.94
N MET A 8 -11.59 1.12 -6.23
CA MET A 8 -11.20 0.99 -4.81
C MET A 8 -12.37 0.48 -3.96
N ILE A 9 -13.58 1.02 -4.17
CA ILE A 9 -14.78 0.53 -3.48
C ILE A 9 -15.00 -0.95 -3.77
N ASP A 10 -14.84 -1.42 -5.01
CA ASP A 10 -15.03 -2.83 -5.36
C ASP A 10 -14.05 -3.77 -4.61
N GLN A 11 -12.84 -3.30 -4.26
CA GLN A 11 -11.87 -4.06 -3.45
C GLN A 11 -12.21 -4.07 -1.95
N VAL A 12 -12.69 -2.93 -1.44
CA VAL A 12 -12.88 -2.70 0.01
C VAL A 12 -14.29 -3.10 0.48
N TRP A 13 -15.27 -2.96 -0.39
CA TRP A 13 -16.66 -3.31 -0.15
C TRP A 13 -16.87 -4.82 -0.24
N CYS A 14 -17.17 -5.46 0.89
CA CYS A 14 -17.46 -6.89 0.90
C CYS A 14 -18.70 -7.19 1.73
N PRO A 15 -19.90 -7.23 1.13
CA PRO A 15 -21.11 -7.60 1.84
C PRO A 15 -21.13 -9.12 2.12
N PRO A 16 -21.74 -9.61 3.21
CA PRO A 16 -21.88 -11.04 3.48
C PRO A 16 -22.49 -11.80 2.30
N ARG A 17 -22.01 -13.01 2.03
CA ARG A 17 -22.57 -13.86 0.96
C ARG A 17 -24.06 -14.12 1.25
N GLY A 18 -24.91 -13.99 0.22
CA GLY A 18 -26.36 -14.17 0.35
C GLY A 18 -27.12 -12.97 0.93
N SER A 19 -26.44 -11.84 1.18
CA SER A 19 -27.12 -10.59 1.51
C SER A 19 -27.96 -10.11 0.31
N LYS A 20 -29.19 -9.62 0.58
CA LYS A 20 -30.08 -9.04 -0.43
C LYS A 20 -29.74 -7.58 -0.75
N LEU A 21 -28.47 -7.21 -0.60
CA LEU A 21 -28.01 -5.86 -0.93
C LEU A 21 -27.95 -5.75 -2.46
N GLY A 22 -28.58 -4.71 -3.00
CA GLY A 22 -28.54 -4.43 -4.45
C GLY A 22 -27.12 -4.10 -4.92
N LEU A 23 -26.93 -4.04 -6.24
CA LEU A 23 -25.64 -3.75 -6.89
C LEU A 23 -24.97 -2.45 -6.42
N GLU A 24 -25.76 -1.49 -5.93
CA GLU A 24 -25.29 -0.20 -5.40
C GLU A 24 -25.39 -0.10 -3.87
N GLY A 25 -25.47 -1.23 -3.16
CA GLY A 25 -25.59 -1.26 -1.70
C GLY A 25 -24.46 -0.53 -0.97
N TRP A 26 -23.30 -0.39 -1.61
CA TRP A 26 -22.14 0.35 -1.13
C TRP A 26 -22.35 1.87 -1.01
N LYS A 27 -23.36 2.42 -1.72
CA LYS A 27 -23.73 3.85 -1.63
C LYS A 27 -24.49 4.19 -0.35
N ASN A 28 -25.13 3.20 0.28
CA ASN A 28 -26.00 3.44 1.43
C ASN A 28 -25.17 3.49 2.73
N PRO A 29 -25.19 4.61 3.49
CA PRO A 29 -24.47 4.74 4.75
C PRO A 29 -24.80 3.67 5.78
N ASN A 30 -26.04 3.15 5.79
CA ASN A 30 -26.46 2.07 6.71
C ASN A 30 -25.77 0.74 6.45
N ASN A 31 -25.04 0.62 5.34
CA ASN A 31 -24.29 -0.58 5.02
C ASN A 31 -22.78 -0.38 5.20
N PHE A 32 -22.32 0.79 5.69
CA PHE A 32 -20.90 1.11 5.83
C PHE A 32 -20.12 0.15 6.75
N GLN A 33 -20.78 -0.64 7.59
CA GLN A 33 -20.16 -1.75 8.33
C GLN A 33 -19.57 -2.85 7.43
N HIS A 34 -19.87 -2.87 6.13
CA HIS A 34 -19.33 -3.86 5.19
C HIS A 34 -18.11 -3.36 4.39
N TYR A 35 -17.66 -2.12 4.63
CA TYR A 35 -16.34 -1.67 4.19
C TYR A 35 -15.27 -2.30 5.07
N ARG A 36 -14.29 -2.95 4.44
CA ARG A 36 -13.08 -3.44 5.07
C ARG A 36 -12.11 -2.29 5.33
N LYS A 37 -11.08 -2.56 6.13
CA LYS A 37 -9.91 -1.68 6.21
C LYS A 37 -9.08 -1.88 4.94
N TRP A 38 -8.49 -0.80 4.45
CA TRP A 38 -7.54 -0.85 3.35
C TRP A 38 -6.30 -0.03 3.66
N GLY A 39 -5.21 -0.28 2.95
CA GLY A 39 -3.93 0.38 3.17
C GLY A 39 -2.80 -0.63 3.25
N PHE A 40 -1.79 -0.33 4.05
CA PHE A 40 -0.51 -1.04 4.02
C PHE A 40 -0.13 -1.60 5.39
N THR A 41 0.54 -2.75 5.37
CA THR A 41 1.27 -3.24 6.54
C THR A 41 2.66 -2.64 6.51
N ILE A 42 3.08 -2.00 7.61
CA ILE A 42 4.40 -1.39 7.76
C ILE A 42 5.21 -2.13 8.83
N TYR A 43 6.44 -2.47 8.47
CA TYR A 43 7.38 -3.17 9.35
C TYR A 43 8.51 -2.23 9.76
N ARG A 44 8.74 -2.12 11.06
CA ARG A 44 9.92 -1.44 11.63
C ARG A 44 11.03 -2.47 11.82
N THR A 45 12.20 -2.24 11.24
CA THR A 45 13.37 -3.12 11.42
C THR A 45 14.55 -2.40 12.08
N TYR A 46 14.40 -1.10 12.38
CA TYR A 46 15.38 -0.32 13.13
C TYR A 46 14.72 0.39 14.33
N TYR A 47 15.35 0.25 15.49
CA TYR A 47 14.77 0.64 16.78
C TYR A 47 15.48 1.82 17.46
N GLY A 48 16.14 2.69 16.68
CA GLY A 48 16.93 3.80 17.23
C GLY A 48 16.11 4.92 17.88
N ASN A 49 15.34 5.68 17.08
CA ASN A 49 14.57 6.85 17.57
C ASN A 49 13.06 6.62 17.40
N ASP A 50 12.33 6.55 18.52
CA ASP A 50 10.88 6.36 18.54
C ASP A 50 10.09 7.58 18.06
N GLU A 51 10.62 8.80 18.21
CA GLU A 51 9.96 10.02 17.74
C GLU A 51 9.91 10.03 16.21
N ASN A 52 11.00 9.67 15.55
CA ASN A 52 11.04 9.55 14.09
C ASN A 52 10.10 8.46 13.59
N TRP A 53 9.97 7.35 14.33
CA TRP A 53 9.01 6.31 14.01
C TRP A 53 7.57 6.81 14.10
N GLN A 54 7.20 7.52 15.18
CA GLN A 54 5.87 8.10 15.30
C GLN A 54 5.60 9.20 14.26
N ALA A 55 6.61 10.00 13.92
CA ALA A 55 6.52 11.00 12.87
C ALA A 55 6.27 10.36 11.49
N LEU A 56 6.95 9.26 11.17
CA LEU A 56 6.71 8.49 9.95
C LEU A 56 5.26 7.97 9.89
N LEU A 57 4.79 7.32 10.96
CA LEU A 57 3.42 6.80 11.03
C LEU A 57 2.38 7.92 10.91
N TYR A 58 2.64 9.08 11.52
CA TYR A 58 1.80 10.25 11.40
C TYR A 58 1.75 10.74 9.94
N SER A 59 2.91 10.93 9.30
CA SER A 59 3.02 11.40 7.92
C SER A 59 2.27 10.49 6.95
N LEU A 60 2.51 9.17 7.02
CA LEU A 60 1.82 8.18 6.17
C LEU A 60 0.29 8.27 6.32
N ARG A 61 -0.23 8.34 7.55
CA ARG A 61 -1.68 8.44 7.80
C ARG A 61 -2.24 9.77 7.33
N HIS A 62 -1.57 10.86 7.67
CA HIS A 62 -2.07 12.20 7.43
C HIS A 62 -2.06 12.52 5.93
N GLN A 63 -0.94 12.26 5.26
CA GLN A 63 -0.80 12.57 3.84
C GLN A 63 -1.66 11.67 2.95
N THR A 64 -1.81 10.39 3.28
CA THR A 64 -2.74 9.52 2.51
C THR A 64 -4.16 10.06 2.59
N LYS A 65 -4.58 10.60 3.74
CA LYS A 65 -5.89 11.24 3.86
C LYS A 65 -5.96 12.54 3.06
N LEU A 66 -4.94 13.39 3.11
CA LEU A 66 -4.88 14.63 2.31
C LEU A 66 -4.93 14.35 0.81
N ALA A 67 -4.31 13.27 0.33
CA ALA A 67 -4.29 12.89 -1.08
C ALA A 67 -5.70 12.64 -1.68
N PHE A 68 -6.72 12.39 -0.84
CA PHE A 68 -8.12 12.35 -1.30
C PHE A 68 -8.66 13.71 -1.76
N GLY A 69 -7.94 14.81 -1.47
CA GLY A 69 -8.19 16.14 -2.02
C GLY A 69 -8.23 16.15 -3.54
N ALA A 70 -7.47 15.26 -4.19
CA ALA A 70 -7.48 15.06 -5.65
C ALA A 70 -8.87 14.70 -6.22
N PHE A 71 -9.76 14.21 -5.37
CA PHE A 71 -11.10 13.80 -5.76
C PHE A 71 -12.19 14.76 -5.28
N GLU A 72 -11.88 15.88 -4.62
CA GLU A 72 -12.88 16.79 -4.04
C GLU A 72 -14.00 17.16 -5.02
N ASP A 73 -13.64 17.46 -6.27
CA ASP A 73 -14.55 17.86 -7.34
C ASP A 73 -15.24 16.69 -8.08
N ASP A 74 -14.95 15.44 -7.73
CA ASP A 74 -15.61 14.28 -8.33
C ASP A 74 -17.09 14.22 -7.89
N LYS A 75 -18.01 14.33 -8.85
CA LYS A 75 -19.46 14.34 -8.62
C LYS A 75 -20.11 12.96 -8.76
N GLU A 76 -19.37 11.95 -9.24
CA GLU A 76 -19.91 10.61 -9.44
C GLU A 76 -19.98 9.81 -8.14
N ILE A 77 -19.02 10.04 -7.24
CA ILE A 77 -18.97 9.41 -5.92
C ILE A 77 -19.44 10.40 -4.86
N ASP A 78 -20.48 9.99 -4.13
CA ASP A 78 -21.02 10.74 -3.02
C ASP A 78 -19.96 11.05 -1.95
N GLN A 79 -20.08 12.24 -1.35
CA GLN A 79 -19.12 12.73 -0.36
C GLN A 79 -19.02 11.81 0.88
N ASP A 80 -20.13 11.21 1.31
CA ASP A 80 -20.14 10.30 2.45
C ASP A 80 -19.42 8.99 2.13
N VAL A 81 -19.56 8.48 0.90
CA VAL A 81 -18.83 7.29 0.43
C VAL A 81 -17.34 7.57 0.35
N ARG A 82 -16.95 8.73 -0.20
CA ARG A 82 -15.54 9.14 -0.26
C ARG A 82 -14.94 9.27 1.14
N ARG A 83 -15.65 9.95 2.04
CA ARG A 83 -15.25 10.09 3.45
C ARG A 83 -15.11 8.72 4.10
N LYS A 84 -16.06 7.81 3.85
CA LYS A 84 -15.98 6.44 4.37
C LYS A 84 -14.77 5.69 3.85
N LEU A 85 -14.45 5.80 2.56
CA LEU A 85 -13.26 5.18 1.98
C LEU A 85 -11.99 5.77 2.63
N GLN A 86 -11.88 7.09 2.71
CA GLN A 86 -10.76 7.78 3.36
C GLN A 86 -10.59 7.37 4.84
N GLU A 87 -11.67 7.29 5.61
CA GLU A 87 -11.66 6.86 7.02
C GLU A 87 -11.33 5.38 7.20
N SER A 88 -11.58 4.56 6.18
CA SER A 88 -11.27 3.13 6.20
C SER A 88 -9.78 2.84 5.93
N PHE A 89 -8.99 3.87 5.61
CA PHE A 89 -7.54 3.75 5.52
C PHE A 89 -6.93 3.33 6.85
N TYR A 90 -6.05 2.34 6.80
CA TYR A 90 -5.43 1.73 7.95
C TYR A 90 -3.96 1.38 7.65
N LEU A 91 -3.11 1.62 8.64
CA LEU A 91 -1.75 1.10 8.66
C LEU A 91 -1.70 -0.01 9.70
N ASP A 92 -1.45 -1.25 9.25
CA ASP A 92 -1.16 -2.37 10.15
C ASP A 92 0.31 -2.29 10.55
N VAL A 93 0.57 -1.97 11.81
CA VAL A 93 1.92 -1.67 12.30
C VAL A 93 2.53 -2.91 12.92
N ARG A 94 3.72 -3.30 12.45
CA ARG A 94 4.49 -4.43 12.96
C ARG A 94 5.86 -3.93 13.43
N ASP A 95 6.05 -3.92 14.73
CA ASP A 95 7.23 -3.35 15.37
C ASP A 95 7.77 -4.19 16.53
N ASP A 96 7.58 -5.52 16.51
CA ASP A 96 8.21 -6.43 17.49
C ASP A 96 9.73 -6.58 17.24
N PRO A 97 10.61 -6.00 18.09
CA PRO A 97 12.05 -6.04 17.88
C PRO A 97 12.62 -7.45 17.96
N SER A 98 11.96 -8.37 18.69
CA SER A 98 12.45 -9.75 18.84
C SER A 98 12.41 -10.54 17.52
N GLN A 99 11.60 -10.09 16.57
CA GLN A 99 11.40 -10.74 15.28
C GLN A 99 11.96 -9.94 14.10
N LEU A 100 12.02 -8.61 14.23
CA LEU A 100 12.22 -7.70 13.10
C LEU A 100 13.52 -6.91 13.15
N ASP A 101 14.18 -6.78 14.31
CA ASP A 101 15.37 -5.95 14.45
C ASP A 101 16.51 -6.42 13.53
N GLY A 102 17.09 -5.49 12.79
CA GLY A 102 18.19 -5.73 11.87
C GLY A 102 17.83 -6.48 10.57
N LEU A 103 16.54 -6.76 10.30
CA LEU A 103 16.14 -7.35 9.02
C LEU A 103 16.33 -6.35 7.87
N ASP A 104 17.09 -6.77 6.86
CA ASP A 104 17.15 -6.10 5.56
C ASP A 104 15.91 -6.43 4.70
N VAL A 105 15.80 -5.81 3.51
CA VAL A 105 14.66 -6.03 2.60
C VAL A 105 14.45 -7.51 2.28
N ARG A 106 15.53 -8.27 2.08
CA ARG A 106 15.47 -9.69 1.72
C ARG A 106 15.03 -10.55 2.90
N GLY A 107 15.53 -10.26 4.10
CA GLY A 107 15.17 -10.88 5.36
C GLY A 107 13.70 -10.64 5.70
N LEU A 108 13.27 -9.38 5.62
CA LEU A 108 11.87 -9.01 5.84
C LEU A 108 10.94 -9.72 4.86
N ARG A 109 11.29 -9.77 3.58
CA ARG A 109 10.50 -10.49 2.58
C ARG A 109 10.35 -11.97 2.92
N LYS A 110 11.44 -12.65 3.31
CA LYS A 110 11.39 -14.06 3.73
C LYS A 110 10.48 -14.25 4.95
N PHE A 111 10.59 -13.35 5.93
CA PHE A 111 9.74 -13.33 7.12
C PHE A 111 8.26 -13.21 6.74
N CYS A 112 7.87 -12.21 5.95
CA CYS A 112 6.49 -11.99 5.52
C CYS A 112 5.92 -13.17 4.72
N ASN A 113 6.71 -13.76 3.83
CA ASN A 113 6.27 -14.95 3.08
C ASN A 113 6.05 -16.16 3.99
N ALA A 114 6.88 -16.34 5.02
CA ALA A 114 6.68 -17.40 6.01
C ALA A 114 5.41 -17.17 6.86
N GLU A 115 5.14 -15.94 7.27
CA GLU A 115 3.91 -15.58 7.99
C GLU A 115 2.66 -15.81 7.12
N LYS A 116 2.69 -15.37 5.86
CA LYS A 116 1.57 -15.54 4.91
C LYS A 116 1.23 -17.02 4.66
N LEU A 117 2.24 -17.90 4.66
CA LEU A 117 2.03 -19.35 4.59
C LEU A 117 1.30 -19.91 5.81
N LYS A 118 1.53 -19.36 7.02
CA LYS A 118 0.80 -19.74 8.24
C LYS A 118 -0.65 -19.24 8.23
N GLU A 119 -0.92 -18.12 7.55
CA GLU A 119 -2.27 -17.56 7.37
C GLU A 119 -3.10 -18.28 6.28
N THR A 120 -2.69 -19.48 5.85
CA THR A 120 -3.38 -20.25 4.81
C THR A 120 -3.71 -21.66 5.31
N GLU A 121 -4.97 -22.04 5.23
CA GLU A 121 -5.45 -23.39 5.50
C GLU A 121 -5.84 -24.11 4.22
N VAL A 122 -5.63 -25.42 4.18
CA VAL A 122 -6.08 -26.28 3.07
C VAL A 122 -7.41 -26.92 3.47
N VAL A 123 -8.49 -26.50 2.81
CA VAL A 123 -9.83 -27.04 3.00
C VAL A 123 -10.15 -27.98 1.85
N GLU A 124 -10.63 -29.19 2.17
CA GLU A 124 -11.10 -30.15 1.17
C GLU A 124 -12.62 -30.07 1.04
N LYS A 125 -13.12 -29.84 -0.17
CA LYS A 125 -14.56 -29.81 -0.45
C LYS A 125 -14.84 -30.48 -1.79
N GLY A 126 -15.65 -31.54 -1.79
CA GLY A 126 -16.01 -32.28 -3.00
C GLY A 126 -14.81 -32.91 -3.71
N GLY A 127 -13.77 -33.34 -2.98
CA GLY A 127 -12.55 -33.93 -3.54
C GLY A 127 -11.53 -32.93 -4.10
N GLN A 128 -11.82 -31.62 -4.03
CA GLN A 128 -10.88 -30.56 -4.40
C GLN A 128 -10.29 -29.91 -3.15
N LYS A 129 -8.98 -29.64 -3.19
CA LYS A 129 -8.25 -28.94 -2.13
C LYS A 129 -8.14 -27.46 -2.47
N PHE A 130 -8.69 -26.62 -1.60
CA PHE A 130 -8.65 -25.17 -1.71
C PHE A 130 -7.73 -24.60 -0.65
N ARG A 131 -6.87 -23.66 -1.03
CA ARG A 131 -6.18 -22.81 -0.07
C ARG A 131 -7.10 -21.65 0.29
N VAL A 132 -7.38 -21.48 1.57
CA VAL A 132 -8.23 -20.42 2.10
C VAL A 132 -7.42 -19.62 3.10
N SER A 133 -7.48 -18.30 3.00
CA SER A 133 -6.84 -17.44 3.99
C SER A 133 -7.61 -17.48 5.31
N THR A 134 -6.89 -17.64 6.42
CA THR A 134 -7.43 -17.54 7.78
C THR A 134 -7.45 -16.09 8.29
N ARG A 135 -6.94 -15.15 7.50
CA ARG A 135 -6.88 -13.73 7.84
C ARG A 135 -8.28 -13.17 8.14
N PRO A 136 -8.43 -12.36 9.21
CA PRO A 136 -9.70 -11.71 9.53
C PRO A 136 -10.26 -10.95 8.34
N ARG A 137 -11.58 -11.05 8.15
CA ARG A 137 -12.26 -10.45 6.99
C ARG A 137 -12.00 -8.95 6.84
N GLU A 138 -11.87 -8.23 7.95
CA GLU A 138 -11.64 -6.79 7.98
C GLU A 138 -10.30 -6.37 7.35
N SER A 139 -9.28 -7.24 7.39
CA SER A 139 -7.93 -6.96 6.88
C SER A 139 -7.61 -7.67 5.57
N GLN A 140 -8.60 -8.30 4.94
CA GLN A 140 -8.45 -8.93 3.62
C GLN A 140 -8.33 -7.92 2.46
N ALA A 141 -8.57 -6.63 2.71
CA ALA A 141 -8.36 -5.57 1.73
C ALA A 141 -7.08 -4.76 2.01
N MET A 142 -6.08 -5.36 2.66
CA MET A 142 -4.75 -4.75 2.86
C MET A 142 -3.83 -5.10 1.68
N ALA A 143 -2.86 -4.23 1.36
CA ALA A 143 -1.99 -4.35 0.20
C ALA A 143 -1.10 -5.61 0.22
N ASP A 144 -0.72 -6.10 1.40
CA ASP A 144 0.07 -7.33 1.55
C ASP A 144 -0.74 -8.58 1.20
N HIS A 145 -2.07 -8.51 1.38
CA HIS A 145 -3.00 -9.55 1.00
C HIS A 145 -3.37 -9.49 -0.49
N LEU A 146 -3.84 -8.32 -0.96
CA LEU A 146 -4.34 -8.14 -2.32
C LEU A 146 -3.21 -8.09 -3.36
N PHE A 147 -2.15 -7.32 -3.09
CA PHE A 147 -1.14 -6.97 -4.08
C PHE A 147 0.24 -7.56 -3.77
N ASN A 148 0.41 -8.19 -2.60
CA ASN A 148 1.70 -8.67 -2.11
C ASN A 148 2.72 -7.53 -1.88
N PHE A 149 2.24 -6.38 -1.39
CA PHE A 149 3.08 -5.22 -1.08
C PHE A 149 3.06 -4.86 0.41
N ILE A 150 4.23 -4.50 0.93
CA ILE A 150 4.42 -4.02 2.30
C ILE A 150 5.22 -2.71 2.30
N LEU A 151 5.24 -2.04 3.45
CA LEU A 151 6.14 -0.93 3.72
C LEU A 151 7.22 -1.35 4.71
N LEU A 152 8.43 -0.81 4.52
CA LEU A 152 9.58 -1.03 5.37
C LEU A 152 10.09 0.31 5.91
N ALA A 153 10.33 0.35 7.22
CA ALA A 153 11.04 1.41 7.92
C ALA A 153 12.32 0.85 8.55
N ASP A 154 13.41 0.94 7.79
CA ASP A 154 14.76 0.59 8.23
C ASP A 154 15.51 1.83 8.75
N GLU A 155 16.81 1.67 9.00
CA GLU A 155 17.65 2.76 9.52
C GLU A 155 17.69 3.96 8.57
N ALA A 156 17.77 3.72 7.25
CA ALA A 156 17.83 4.79 6.26
C ALA A 156 16.53 5.62 6.29
N VAL A 157 15.37 4.94 6.29
CA VAL A 157 14.06 5.60 6.37
C VAL A 157 13.93 6.46 7.62
N LEU A 158 14.34 5.98 8.80
CA LEU A 158 14.22 6.77 10.03
C LEU A 158 15.23 7.92 10.11
N LYS A 159 16.38 7.81 9.45
CA LYS A 159 17.33 8.93 9.27
C LYS A 159 16.82 9.97 8.28
N ASP A 160 16.07 9.56 7.26
CA ASP A 160 15.44 10.49 6.32
C ASP A 160 14.39 11.34 7.04
N ILE A 161 13.57 10.72 7.89
CA ILE A 161 12.59 11.42 8.72
C ILE A 161 13.27 12.42 9.66
N GLU A 162 14.41 12.05 10.26
CA GLU A 162 15.21 12.95 11.10
C GLU A 162 15.65 14.21 10.35
N LYS A 163 15.98 14.08 9.06
CA LYS A 163 16.35 15.19 8.16
C LYS A 163 15.12 15.97 7.66
N GLY A 164 13.91 15.58 8.05
CA GLY A 164 12.66 16.16 7.58
C GLY A 164 12.20 15.64 6.21
N GLU A 165 12.76 14.52 5.75
CA GLU A 165 12.35 13.85 4.52
C GLU A 165 11.31 12.77 4.82
N SER A 166 10.09 12.94 4.32
CA SER A 166 9.00 11.99 4.57
C SER A 166 8.97 10.92 3.49
N ILE A 167 9.81 9.90 3.65
CA ILE A 167 10.03 8.80 2.70
C ILE A 167 9.87 7.45 3.42
N VAL A 168 9.41 6.43 2.70
CA VAL A 168 9.32 5.03 3.17
C VAL A 168 9.76 4.09 2.05
N LYS A 169 10.18 2.86 2.37
CA LYS A 169 10.45 1.83 1.35
C LYS A 169 9.17 1.02 1.09
N ALA A 170 8.75 0.93 -0.17
CA ALA A 170 7.71 -0.02 -0.60
C ALA A 170 8.37 -1.28 -1.16
N VAL A 171 7.90 -2.45 -0.74
CA VAL A 171 8.54 -3.74 -1.03
C VAL A 171 7.50 -4.72 -1.58
N SER A 172 7.82 -5.35 -2.71
CA SER A 172 7.08 -6.46 -3.31
C SER A 172 7.53 -7.79 -2.70
N LEU A 173 6.56 -8.60 -2.25
CA LEU A 173 6.83 -9.95 -1.74
C LEU A 173 7.00 -10.98 -2.87
N LEU A 174 6.52 -10.68 -4.08
CA LEU A 174 6.60 -11.55 -5.25
C LEU A 174 7.92 -11.44 -6.03
N TRP A 175 8.74 -10.43 -5.72
CA TRP A 175 9.99 -10.15 -6.42
C TRP A 175 10.87 -11.40 -6.67
N ASP A 176 11.20 -11.74 -7.90
CA ASP A 176 11.96 -12.96 -8.21
C ASP A 176 13.40 -12.69 -8.68
N GLY A 177 13.83 -11.42 -8.68
CA GLY A 177 15.10 -10.97 -9.23
C GLY A 177 15.02 -10.54 -10.70
N ASN A 178 13.99 -10.97 -11.45
CA ASN A 178 13.84 -10.63 -12.87
C ASN A 178 13.17 -9.27 -13.08
N SER A 179 12.33 -8.85 -12.14
CA SER A 179 11.60 -7.57 -12.17
C SER A 179 12.36 -6.41 -11.49
N GLY A 180 13.69 -6.49 -11.38
CA GLY A 180 14.53 -5.51 -10.68
C GLY A 180 14.86 -5.98 -9.26
N TRP A 181 14.82 -5.09 -8.28
CA TRP A 181 15.13 -5.40 -6.87
C TRP A 181 13.89 -5.54 -5.98
N GLY A 182 12.69 -5.31 -6.53
CA GLY A 182 11.45 -5.54 -5.81
C GLY A 182 11.16 -4.53 -4.70
N TRP A 183 11.90 -3.44 -4.61
CA TRP A 183 11.62 -2.36 -3.68
C TRP A 183 12.02 -1.00 -4.25
N MET A 184 11.40 0.06 -3.74
CA MET A 184 11.70 1.45 -4.10
C MET A 184 11.41 2.37 -2.91
N ARG A 185 12.17 3.46 -2.78
CA ARG A 185 11.82 4.55 -1.84
C ARG A 185 10.67 5.36 -2.44
N ILE A 186 9.63 5.63 -1.65
CA ILE A 186 8.46 6.41 -2.07
C ILE A 186 8.22 7.53 -1.07
N PRO A 187 7.78 8.73 -1.50
CA PRO A 187 7.34 9.75 -0.56
C PRO A 187 6.09 9.26 0.17
N THR A 188 5.95 9.59 1.45
CA THR A 188 4.81 9.13 2.26
C THR A 188 3.45 9.66 1.76
N GLY A 189 3.44 10.71 0.94
CA GLY A 189 2.25 11.23 0.26
C GLY A 189 1.77 10.40 -0.95
N TYR A 190 2.61 9.50 -1.47
CA TYR A 190 2.32 8.73 -2.67
C TYR A 190 1.63 7.40 -2.37
N LEU A 191 1.18 7.14 -1.13
CA LEU A 191 0.55 5.85 -0.80
C LEU A 191 -0.76 5.60 -1.54
N LEU A 192 -1.59 6.63 -1.72
CA LEU A 192 -2.83 6.50 -2.49
C LEU A 192 -2.53 6.28 -3.98
N GLU A 193 -1.46 6.90 -4.47
CA GLU A 193 -0.96 6.73 -5.83
C GLU A 193 -0.44 5.31 -6.06
N LEU A 194 0.41 4.81 -5.16
CA LEU A 194 0.89 3.43 -5.17
C LEU A 194 -0.29 2.46 -5.11
N TRP A 195 -1.27 2.69 -4.24
CA TRP A 195 -2.47 1.85 -4.17
C TRP A 195 -3.19 1.78 -5.51
N THR A 196 -3.41 2.94 -6.15
CA THR A 196 -4.07 3.01 -7.46
C THR A 196 -3.26 2.27 -8.52
N PHE A 197 -1.94 2.44 -8.51
CA PHE A 197 -1.03 1.78 -9.43
C PHE A 197 -1.06 0.25 -9.30
N LEU A 198 -1.02 -0.25 -8.06
CA LEU A 198 -1.11 -1.69 -7.77
C LEU A 198 -2.46 -2.27 -8.19
N MET A 199 -3.54 -1.52 -7.95
CA MET A 199 -4.89 -1.91 -8.34
C MET A 199 -5.04 -2.04 -9.86
N TRP A 200 -4.37 -1.20 -10.65
CA TRP A 200 -4.40 -1.26 -12.12
C TRP A 200 -3.51 -2.34 -12.73
N ASN A 201 -2.62 -2.93 -11.94
CA ASN A 201 -1.66 -3.96 -12.35
C ASN A 201 -1.79 -5.21 -11.45
N ASP A 202 -3.00 -5.51 -10.99
CA ASP A 202 -3.27 -6.53 -9.98
C ASP A 202 -2.91 -7.96 -10.43
N ASP A 203 -2.75 -8.17 -11.73
CA ASP A 203 -2.31 -9.42 -12.35
C ASP A 203 -0.78 -9.59 -12.40
N ARG A 204 0.00 -8.49 -12.28
CA ARG A 204 1.46 -8.46 -12.46
C ARG A 204 2.17 -7.50 -11.51
N THR A 205 1.75 -7.48 -10.24
CA THR A 205 2.25 -6.52 -9.24
C THR A 205 3.76 -6.64 -8.98
N GLU A 206 4.38 -7.78 -9.29
CA GLU A 206 5.83 -7.99 -9.20
C GLU A 206 6.66 -7.04 -10.08
N TYR A 207 6.05 -6.39 -11.08
CA TYR A 207 6.70 -5.43 -11.98
C TYR A 207 6.45 -3.96 -11.61
N CYS A 208 5.58 -3.67 -10.63
CA CYS A 208 5.14 -2.29 -10.35
C CYS A 208 6.25 -1.36 -9.84
N LEU A 209 7.33 -1.87 -9.25
CA LEU A 209 8.46 -1.05 -8.80
C LEU A 209 9.78 -1.52 -9.43
N CYS A 210 9.72 -1.82 -10.73
CA CYS A 210 10.89 -2.29 -11.47
C CYS A 210 11.97 -1.21 -11.57
N PHE A 211 13.19 -1.56 -11.16
CA PHE A 211 14.37 -0.71 -11.26
C PHE A 211 15.47 -1.45 -12.02
N ARG A 212 15.99 -0.84 -13.09
CA ARG A 212 16.96 -1.46 -14.00
C ARG A 212 18.43 -1.18 -13.64
N GLY A 213 18.70 -0.30 -12.68
CA GLY A 213 20.05 0.00 -12.20
C GLY A 213 20.53 -0.95 -11.09
N PRO A 214 21.75 -0.75 -10.55
CA PRO A 214 22.25 -1.43 -9.36
C PRO A 214 21.37 -1.25 -8.11
N GLU A 215 21.29 -2.26 -7.24
CA GLU A 215 20.45 -2.19 -6.01
C GLU A 215 20.83 -0.99 -5.13
N GLY A 216 22.12 -0.68 -5.01
CA GLY A 216 22.62 0.42 -4.20
C GLY A 216 22.11 1.79 -4.64
N ASP A 217 21.79 1.96 -5.92
CA ASP A 217 21.26 3.23 -6.44
C ASP A 217 19.85 3.50 -5.90
N LEU A 218 19.09 2.48 -5.48
CA LEU A 218 17.76 2.66 -4.89
C LEU A 218 17.79 3.44 -3.58
N GLU A 219 18.93 3.50 -2.89
CA GLU A 219 19.08 4.35 -1.71
C GLU A 219 19.08 5.84 -2.05
N ASP A 220 19.42 6.22 -3.29
CA ASP A 220 19.48 7.62 -3.74
C ASP A 220 18.29 8.00 -4.64
N HIS A 221 17.44 7.04 -5.01
CA HIS A 221 16.33 7.26 -5.93
C HIS A 221 14.97 7.14 -5.26
N ILE A 222 14.07 8.03 -5.66
CA ILE A 222 12.69 8.08 -5.18
C ILE A 222 11.74 7.82 -6.35
N TRP A 223 10.69 7.04 -6.10
CA TRP A 223 9.63 6.78 -7.07
C TRP A 223 8.90 8.08 -7.43
N ALA A 224 8.74 8.32 -8.72
CA ALA A 224 8.15 9.54 -9.27
C ALA A 224 6.61 9.55 -9.27
N GLY A 225 5.97 8.44 -8.89
CA GLY A 225 4.62 8.15 -9.33
C GLY A 225 4.63 7.51 -10.73
N ASP A 226 3.45 7.42 -11.35
CA ASP A 226 3.30 6.97 -12.73
C ASP A 226 2.47 8.00 -13.50
N ASP A 227 2.94 8.40 -14.69
CA ASP A 227 2.37 9.50 -15.45
C ASP A 227 0.89 9.27 -15.84
N ALA A 228 0.44 8.01 -15.88
CA ALA A 228 -0.95 7.67 -16.16
C ALA A 228 -1.89 7.88 -14.95
N LEU A 229 -1.35 8.18 -13.77
CA LEU A 229 -2.10 8.37 -12.54
C LEU A 229 -2.56 9.82 -12.34
N HIS A 230 -3.30 10.04 -11.26
CA HIS A 230 -3.91 11.32 -10.93
C HIS A 230 -3.01 12.26 -10.11
N TRP A 231 -1.72 11.95 -9.99
CA TRP A 231 -0.75 12.79 -9.27
C TRP A 231 -1.23 13.09 -7.85
N THR A 232 -1.86 12.09 -7.21
CA THR A 232 -2.46 12.25 -5.88
C THR A 232 -1.41 12.61 -4.83
N GLY A 233 -0.14 12.29 -5.09
CA GLY A 233 1.01 12.76 -4.34
C GLY A 233 1.08 14.28 -4.23
N GLU A 234 0.80 15.05 -5.30
CA GLU A 234 0.90 16.51 -5.32
C GLU A 234 -0.02 17.20 -4.29
N TYR A 235 -1.15 16.55 -3.95
CA TYR A 235 -2.11 17.05 -2.96
C TYR A 235 -1.67 16.83 -1.50
N SER A 236 -0.57 16.12 -1.30
CA SER A 236 -0.08 15.74 0.02
C SER A 236 1.44 15.89 0.20
N GLU A 237 2.14 16.24 -0.88
CA GLU A 237 3.57 16.51 -0.91
C GLU A 237 3.93 17.73 -0.07
N ILE A 238 5.04 17.59 0.66
CA ILE A 238 5.58 18.68 1.47
C ILE A 238 6.65 19.45 0.67
N ARG A 239 7.34 18.84 -0.31
CA ARG A 239 8.45 19.43 -1.11
C ARG A 239 8.70 18.64 -2.42
N PRO A 240 9.24 19.27 -3.49
CA PRO A 240 9.61 18.60 -4.74
C PRO A 240 10.92 17.77 -4.62
N TRP A 241 10.95 16.56 -5.20
CA TRP A 241 12.07 15.61 -5.09
C TRP A 241 12.88 15.41 -6.39
N ARG A 242 14.09 14.84 -6.28
CA ARG A 242 14.86 14.32 -7.41
C ARG A 242 14.38 12.90 -7.74
N TYR A 243 13.44 12.80 -8.66
CA TYR A 243 12.85 11.53 -9.08
C TYR A 243 13.74 10.74 -10.05
N TYR A 244 13.63 9.41 -10.02
CA TYR A 244 14.29 8.52 -10.97
C TYR A 244 13.83 8.76 -12.42
N SER A 245 14.77 8.91 -13.35
CA SER A 245 14.50 9.42 -14.69
C SER A 245 14.07 8.38 -15.73
N THR A 246 14.19 7.07 -15.48
CA THR A 246 13.83 6.09 -16.54
C THR A 246 12.32 5.86 -16.68
N GLN A 247 11.50 6.49 -15.83
CA GLN A 247 10.06 6.71 -16.09
C GLN A 247 9.79 8.03 -16.83
N LYS A 248 10.77 8.94 -16.91
CA LYS A 248 10.63 10.22 -17.62
C LYS A 248 10.79 10.12 -19.14
N ASP A 249 11.25 9.00 -19.68
CA ASP A 249 11.46 8.86 -21.13
C ASP A 249 10.14 8.79 -21.95
N TYR A 250 8.99 8.97 -21.29
CA TYR A 250 7.69 9.23 -21.92
C TYR A 250 7.14 10.65 -21.66
N MET A 251 7.94 11.56 -21.06
CA MET A 251 7.55 12.94 -20.74
C MET A 251 7.70 13.95 -21.90
N TYR A 252 7.55 13.52 -23.17
CA TYR A 252 7.49 14.42 -24.32
C TYR A 252 6.40 14.03 -25.31
#